data_AF-A0A412IES8-F1
#
_entry.id   AF-A0A412IES8-F1
#
_cell.length_a   1.000
_cell.length_b   1.000
_cell.length_c   1.000
_cell.angle_alpha   90.00
_cell.angle_beta   90.00
_cell.angle_gamma   90.00
#
_symmetry.space_group_name_H-M   'P 1'
#
loop_
_entity.id
_entity.type
_entity.pdbx_description
1 polymer ?
#
loop_
_entity_poly.entity_id
_entity_poly.type
_entity_poly.pdbx_seq_one_letter_code
_entity_poly.pdbx_strand_id
1 'polypeptide(L)'
;MIAMPKIGEPKAKYDFVDISVMMRKEDGTYLNLTDFNFNVSAENPLSLSGIKSAFALVFCTFARRREQLIGCEVSLEELLALAGIKGKRLVSQLRSGTEPEFANQMIAVVCAKKIVDYAYGKCLRLEGESLTYEFHRQTFENGKRVYPIVLTKAFIRIGENT
;
A
#
# COMPACT_ATOMS: atom_id res chain seq x y z
N MET A 1 -6.05 15.05 -40.41
CA MET A 1 -6.42 14.39 -39.14
C MET A 1 -5.15 13.95 -38.47
N ILE A 2 -4.77 14.62 -37.37
CA ILE A 2 -3.63 14.19 -36.55
C ILE A 2 -4.14 12.98 -35.75
N ALA A 3 -3.56 11.81 -35.99
CA ALA A 3 -3.88 10.61 -35.24
C ALA A 3 -3.49 10.86 -33.77
N MET A 4 -4.49 10.94 -32.89
CA MET A 4 -4.26 10.95 -31.45
C MET A 4 -3.54 9.65 -31.07
N PRO A 5 -2.44 9.70 -30.30
CA PRO A 5 -1.78 8.48 -29.86
C PRO A 5 -2.79 7.66 -29.04
N LYS A 6 -3.01 6.40 -29.44
CA LYS A 6 -3.73 5.43 -28.64
C LYS A 6 -3.00 5.36 -27.30
N ILE A 7 -3.64 5.81 -26.23
CA ILE A 7 -3.17 5.62 -24.86
C ILE A 7 -2.93 4.11 -24.71
N GLY A 8 -1.66 3.72 -24.63
CA GLY A 8 -1.25 2.32 -24.61
C GLY A 8 -1.90 1.59 -23.44
N GLU A 9 -2.34 0.36 -23.67
CA GLU A 9 -2.80 -0.50 -22.58
C GLU A 9 -1.71 -0.61 -21.51
N PRO A 10 -2.06 -0.55 -20.20
CA PRO A 10 -1.09 -0.63 -19.13
C PRO A 10 -0.25 -1.90 -19.27
N LYS A 11 1.06 -1.76 -19.49
CA LYS A 11 1.96 -2.93 -19.45
C LYS A 11 2.29 -3.23 -18.00
N ALA A 12 1.73 -4.33 -17.48
CA ALA A 12 2.15 -4.88 -16.19
C ALA A 12 3.66 -5.13 -16.24
N LYS A 13 4.42 -4.49 -15.36
CA LYS A 13 5.90 -4.56 -15.36
C LYS A 13 6.43 -5.38 -14.19
N TYR A 14 5.67 -5.45 -13.09
CA TYR A 14 6.02 -6.22 -11.91
C TYR A 14 4.79 -7.00 -11.44
N ASP A 15 4.83 -8.31 -11.65
CA ASP A 15 3.86 -9.23 -11.07
C ASP A 15 4.29 -9.51 -9.64
N PHE A 16 3.49 -9.03 -8.69
CA PHE A 16 3.64 -9.21 -7.24
C PHE A 16 4.77 -8.40 -6.60
N VAL A 17 4.39 -7.46 -5.72
CA VAL A 17 5.35 -6.77 -4.87
C VAL A 17 4.89 -6.85 -3.43
N ASP A 18 5.77 -7.36 -2.56
CA ASP A 18 5.58 -7.29 -1.12
C ASP A 18 5.42 -5.82 -0.72
N ILE A 19 4.32 -5.53 -0.02
CA ILE A 19 3.99 -4.18 0.39
C ILE A 19 4.10 -4.05 1.91
N SER A 20 4.70 -2.95 2.32
CA SER A 20 4.76 -2.54 3.71
C SER A 20 3.71 -1.50 4.01
N VAL A 21 3.03 -1.72 5.13
CA VAL A 21 2.15 -0.73 5.75
C VAL A 21 2.99 0.08 6.73
N MET A 22 3.04 1.39 6.51
CA MET A 22 3.79 2.34 7.32
C MET A 22 2.83 3.18 8.15
N MET A 23 3.20 3.52 9.38
CA MET A 23 2.46 4.39 10.28
C MET A 23 3.30 5.58 10.69
N ARG A 24 2.77 6.79 10.54
CA ARG A 24 3.47 8.02 10.87
C ARG A 24 3.52 8.21 12.38
N LYS A 25 4.69 8.56 12.90
CA LYS A 25 4.94 8.94 14.29
C LYS A 25 4.79 10.46 14.46
N GLU A 26 4.72 10.89 15.72
CA GLU A 26 4.63 12.31 16.10
C GLU A 26 5.82 13.15 15.58
N ASP A 27 7.02 12.57 15.55
CA ASP A 27 8.23 13.19 15.01
C ASP A 27 8.24 13.33 13.47
N GLY A 28 7.16 12.89 12.81
CA GLY A 28 6.96 12.95 11.38
C GLY A 28 7.58 11.79 10.59
N THR A 29 8.29 10.89 11.26
CA THR A 29 8.89 9.69 10.66
C THR A 29 7.88 8.54 10.56
N TYR A 30 8.24 7.45 9.88
CA TYR A 30 7.36 6.30 9.74
C TYR A 30 7.90 5.03 10.42
N LEU A 31 6.99 4.32 11.11
CA LEU A 31 7.17 2.97 11.63
C LEU A 31 6.62 1.96 10.62
N ASN A 32 7.39 0.92 10.30
CA ASN A 32 6.90 -0.20 9.51
C ASN A 32 6.08 -1.15 10.39
N LEU A 33 4.81 -1.37 10.02
CA LEU A 33 3.89 -2.29 10.72
C LEU A 33 3.92 -3.71 10.14
N THR A 34 4.75 -3.96 9.12
CA THR A 34 4.90 -5.26 8.45
C THR A 34 6.23 -5.90 8.80
N ASP A 35 6.26 -7.23 8.86
CA ASP A 35 7.48 -8.01 9.16
C ASP A 35 8.50 -7.99 8.00
N PHE A 36 8.20 -7.30 6.90
CA PHE A 36 9.10 -7.13 5.76
C PHE A 36 10.02 -5.94 5.96
N ASN A 37 11.34 -6.16 5.96
CA ASN A 37 12.33 -5.10 6.06
C ASN A 37 12.94 -4.81 4.69
N PHE A 38 12.81 -3.58 4.20
CA PHE A 38 13.58 -3.16 3.03
C PHE A 38 15.05 -3.08 3.44
N ASN A 39 15.96 -3.76 2.72
CA ASN A 39 17.41 -3.67 2.96
C ASN A 39 18.01 -2.29 2.61
N VAL A 40 17.20 -1.24 2.60
CA VAL A 40 17.62 0.17 2.50
C VAL A 40 18.14 0.58 3.88
N SER A 41 19.35 0.15 4.22
CA SER A 41 20.07 0.51 5.46
C SER A 41 19.18 0.51 6.71
N ALA A 42 18.99 -0.71 7.22
CA ALA A 42 18.33 -1.00 8.49
C ALA A 42 18.62 0.06 9.58
N GLU A 43 17.58 0.39 10.34
CA GLU A 43 17.52 1.18 11.60
C GLU A 43 16.87 2.57 11.54
N ASN A 44 16.70 3.20 10.38
CA ASN A 44 16.17 4.56 10.36
C ASN A 44 14.63 4.63 10.19
N PRO A 45 13.94 5.42 11.03
CA PRO A 45 12.60 5.89 10.71
C PRO A 45 12.58 6.48 9.30
N LEU A 46 11.77 5.91 8.40
CA LEU A 46 11.76 6.36 7.01
C LEU A 46 11.11 7.74 6.95
N SER A 47 11.87 8.75 6.51
CA SER A 47 11.29 10.00 6.05
C SER A 47 10.70 9.75 4.66
N LEU A 48 9.38 9.54 4.61
CA LEU A 48 8.66 9.33 3.35
C LEU A 48 8.35 10.69 2.72
N SER A 49 9.35 11.31 2.09
CA SER A 49 9.16 12.61 1.44
C SER A 49 7.96 12.58 0.48
N GLY A 50 7.08 13.59 0.59
CA GLY A 50 5.85 13.68 -0.20
C GLY A 50 4.64 12.93 0.37
N ILE A 51 4.79 12.15 1.45
CA ILE A 51 3.70 11.46 2.15
C ILE A 51 3.55 12.07 3.55
N LYS A 52 2.34 12.49 3.92
CA LYS A 52 2.06 13.15 5.22
C LYS A 52 0.92 12.50 6.00
N SER A 53 0.19 11.59 5.37
CA SER A 53 -0.90 10.82 5.99
C SER A 53 -0.44 9.96 7.16
N ALA A 54 -1.38 9.66 8.06
CA ALA A 54 -1.14 8.80 9.23
C ALA A 54 -0.66 7.39 8.84
N PHE A 55 -1.12 6.88 7.70
CA PHE A 55 -0.68 5.60 7.16
C PHE A 55 -0.22 5.75 5.72
N ALA A 56 0.73 4.91 5.32
CA ALA A 56 1.20 4.85 3.95
C ALA A 56 1.44 3.40 3.52
N LEU A 57 1.37 3.15 2.23
CA LEU A 57 1.78 1.91 1.61
C LEU A 57 3.10 2.15 0.89
N VAL A 58 4.08 1.29 1.12
CA VAL A 58 5.42 1.42 0.55
C VAL A 58 5.86 0.07 0.01
N PHE A 59 6.48 0.08 -1.17
CA PHE A 59 7.18 -1.09 -1.69
C PHE A 59 8.47 -0.67 -2.39
N CYS A 60 9.31 -1.66 -2.64
CA CYS A 60 10.57 -1.46 -3.32
C CYS A 60 10.49 -2.00 -4.75
N THR A 61 11.03 -1.25 -5.71
CA THR A 61 11.25 -1.73 -7.08
C THR A 61 12.71 -1.62 -7.46
N PHE A 62 13.13 -2.49 -8.37
CA PHE A 62 14.44 -2.38 -9.01
C PHE A 62 14.28 -1.80 -10.41
N ALA A 63 14.79 -0.59 -10.62
CA ALA A 63 14.85 0.06 -11.91
C ALA A 63 16.31 0.29 -12.31
N ARG A 64 16.74 -0.26 -13.45
CA ARG A 64 18.13 -0.11 -13.96
C ARG A 64 19.21 -0.46 -12.91
N ARG A 65 18.98 -1.53 -12.12
CA ARG A 65 19.85 -1.98 -11.02
C ARG A 65 19.99 -0.98 -9.86
N ARG A 66 19.07 -0.02 -9.74
CA ARG A 66 18.93 0.85 -8.57
C ARG A 66 17.65 0.51 -7.85
N GLU A 67 17.75 0.45 -6.53
CA GLU A 67 16.63 0.32 -5.63
C GLU A 67 15.83 1.63 -5.61
N GLN A 68 14.50 1.55 -5.74
CA GLN A 68 13.61 2.70 -5.65
C GLN A 68 12.48 2.37 -4.68
N LEU A 69 12.38 3.17 -3.61
CA LEU A 69 11.22 3.15 -2.73
C LEU A 69 10.10 3.95 -3.38
N ILE A 70 8.92 3.35 -3.37
CA ILE A 70 7.72 3.92 -3.96
C ILE A 70 6.60 3.77 -2.95
N GLY A 71 5.81 4.82 -2.77
CA GLY A 71 4.71 4.77 -1.82
C GLY A 71 3.53 5.66 -2.18
N CYS A 72 2.46 5.47 -1.42
CA CYS A 72 1.28 6.31 -1.48
C CYS A 72 0.68 6.50 -0.08
N GLU A 73 -0.07 7.57 0.09
CA GLU A 73 -0.91 7.76 1.26
C GLU A 73 -2.04 6.74 1.30
N VAL A 74 -2.47 6.29 2.48
CA VAL A 74 -3.62 5.38 2.65
C VAL A 74 -4.44 5.74 3.89
N SER A 75 -5.76 5.60 3.83
CA SER A 75 -6.66 5.77 4.98
C SER A 75 -6.83 4.47 5.77
N LEU A 76 -7.36 4.56 6.99
CA LEU A 76 -7.67 3.36 7.79
C LEU A 76 -8.77 2.51 7.13
N GLU A 77 -9.75 3.14 6.49
CA GLU A 77 -10.82 2.47 5.73
C GLU A 77 -10.26 1.71 4.53
N GLU A 78 -9.30 2.31 3.81
CA GLU A 78 -8.60 1.64 2.73
C GLU A 78 -7.79 0.43 3.26
N LEU A 79 -7.11 0.56 4.42
CA LEU A 79 -6.42 -0.58 5.06
C LEU A 79 -7.40 -1.70 5.45
N LEU A 80 -8.57 -1.37 5.99
CA LEU A 80 -9.62 -2.35 6.31
C LEU A 80 -10.13 -3.08 5.08
N ALA A 81 -10.33 -2.35 3.97
CA ALA A 81 -10.71 -2.92 2.69
C ALA A 81 -9.63 -3.88 2.16
N LEU A 82 -8.37 -3.42 2.16
CA LEU A 82 -7.21 -4.21 1.76
C LEU A 82 -7.05 -5.47 2.60
N ALA A 83 -7.27 -5.39 3.91
CA ALA A 83 -7.23 -6.51 4.86
C ALA A 83 -8.47 -7.43 4.79
N GLY A 84 -9.46 -7.09 3.96
CA GLY A 84 -10.71 -7.84 3.82
C GLY A 84 -11.55 -7.87 5.11
N ILE A 85 -11.37 -6.87 5.98
CA ILE A 85 -12.09 -6.77 7.25
C ILE A 85 -13.40 -6.02 6.98
N LYS A 86 -14.46 -6.77 6.70
CA LYS A 86 -15.80 -6.24 6.40
C LYS A 86 -16.66 -6.00 7.65
N GLY A 87 -16.25 -6.53 8.81
CA GLY A 87 -17.07 -6.56 10.02
C GLY A 87 -16.87 -5.35 10.93
N LYS A 88 -17.95 -4.60 11.19
CA LYS A 88 -17.96 -3.49 12.17
C LYS A 88 -17.66 -3.94 13.60
N ARG A 89 -17.80 -5.23 13.93
CA ARG A 89 -17.67 -5.73 15.32
C ARG A 89 -16.27 -5.56 15.89
N LEU A 90 -15.22 -5.99 15.18
CA LEU A 90 -13.83 -5.84 15.63
C LEU A 90 -13.48 -4.36 15.82
N VAL A 91 -13.78 -3.56 14.79
CA VAL A 91 -13.53 -2.10 14.79
C VAL A 91 -14.30 -1.42 15.93
N SER A 92 -15.56 -1.78 16.12
CA SER A 92 -16.41 -1.24 17.20
C SER A 92 -15.91 -1.63 18.58
N GLN A 93 -15.46 -2.87 18.78
CA GLN A 93 -14.95 -3.33 20.07
C GLN A 93 -13.65 -2.61 20.45
N LEU A 94 -12.73 -2.44 19.49
CA LEU A 94 -11.50 -1.69 19.72
C LEU A 94 -11.79 -0.22 20.05
N ARG A 95 -12.68 0.41 19.28
CA ARG A 95 -13.08 1.81 19.50
C ARG A 95 -13.88 2.04 20.78
N SER A 96 -14.60 1.04 21.30
CA SER A 96 -15.37 1.17 22.55
C SER A 96 -14.53 1.01 23.81
N GLY A 97 -13.40 0.31 23.73
CA GLY A 97 -12.59 -0.05 24.89
C GLY A 97 -11.29 0.73 25.05
N THR A 98 -10.96 1.62 24.11
CA THR A 98 -9.69 2.35 24.08
C THR A 98 -9.84 3.75 23.48
N GLU A 99 -8.84 4.60 23.73
CA GLU A 99 -8.75 5.93 23.10
C GLU A 99 -8.78 5.83 21.56
N PRO A 100 -9.47 6.73 20.85
CA PRO A 100 -9.69 6.61 19.40
C PRO A 100 -8.41 6.46 18.58
N GLU A 101 -7.35 7.18 18.95
CA GLU A 101 -6.08 7.12 18.24
C GLU A 101 -5.37 5.79 18.44
N PHE A 102 -5.30 5.30 19.68
CA PHE A 102 -4.77 3.98 19.98
C PHE A 102 -5.58 2.85 19.31
N ALA A 103 -6.90 2.98 19.28
CA ALA A 103 -7.77 2.05 18.55
C ALA A 103 -7.41 1.99 17.06
N ASN A 104 -7.20 3.15 16.43
CA ASN A 104 -6.82 3.22 15.02
C ASN A 104 -5.43 2.61 14.76
N GLN A 105 -4.46 2.83 15.64
CA GLN A 105 -3.13 2.20 15.55
C GLN A 105 -3.25 0.67 15.65
N MET A 106 -4.01 0.14 16.60
CA MET A 106 -4.24 -1.29 16.76
C MET A 106 -4.95 -1.90 15.55
N ILE A 107 -5.94 -1.22 14.98
CA ILE A 107 -6.62 -1.64 13.75
C ILE A 107 -5.61 -1.70 12.59
N ALA A 108 -4.74 -0.70 12.45
CA ALA A 108 -3.74 -0.67 11.40
C ALA A 108 -2.74 -1.83 11.50
N VAL A 109 -2.30 -2.19 12.71
CA VAL A 109 -1.44 -3.38 12.96
C VAL A 109 -2.13 -4.67 12.51
N VAL A 110 -3.40 -4.86 12.86
CA VAL A 110 -4.18 -6.03 12.42
C VAL A 110 -4.34 -6.06 10.89
N CYS A 111 -4.55 -4.89 10.27
CA CYS A 111 -4.64 -4.79 8.82
C CYS A 111 -3.30 -5.14 8.16
N ALA A 112 -2.18 -4.60 8.65
CA ALA A 112 -0.85 -4.85 8.13
C ALA A 112 -0.52 -6.34 8.09
N LYS A 113 -0.73 -7.06 9.20
CA LYS A 113 -0.55 -8.52 9.26
C LYS A 113 -1.38 -9.25 8.21
N LYS A 114 -2.68 -8.90 8.10
CA LYS A 114 -3.56 -9.48 7.09
C LYS A 114 -3.23 -9.09 5.67
N ILE A 115 -2.56 -7.98 5.40
CA ILE A 115 -2.20 -7.59 4.03
C ILE A 115 -0.96 -8.36 3.59
N VAL A 116 0.04 -8.52 4.46
CA VAL A 116 1.29 -9.25 4.17
C VAL A 116 1.09 -10.74 3.95
N ASP A 117 0.16 -11.37 4.69
CA ASP A 117 -0.18 -12.79 4.51
C ASP A 117 -0.69 -13.12 3.09
N TYR A 118 -0.94 -12.10 2.27
CA TYR A 118 -1.65 -12.15 1.02
C TYR A 118 -0.92 -11.33 -0.07
N ALA A 119 -0.02 -11.97 -0.82
CA ALA A 119 0.70 -11.37 -1.95
C ALA A 119 -0.21 -11.09 -3.17
N TYR A 120 -1.07 -10.07 -3.09
CA TYR A 120 -2.11 -9.80 -4.09
C TYR A 120 -1.98 -8.47 -4.85
N GLY A 121 -0.89 -7.75 -4.69
CA GLY A 121 -0.71 -6.48 -5.38
C GLY A 121 -0.02 -6.61 -6.73
N LYS A 122 -0.47 -5.82 -7.71
CA LYS A 122 0.13 -5.70 -9.04
C LYS A 122 0.54 -4.26 -9.30
N CYS A 123 1.79 -4.05 -9.70
CA CYS A 123 2.25 -2.73 -10.10
C CYS A 123 2.10 -2.59 -11.62
N LEU A 124 1.17 -1.74 -12.04
CA LEU A 124 0.96 -1.35 -13.42
C LEU A 124 1.74 -0.07 -13.70
N ARG A 125 2.57 -0.11 -14.74
CA ARG A 125 3.20 1.10 -15.25
C ARG A 125 2.34 1.64 -16.39
N LEU A 126 1.71 2.79 -16.17
CA LEU A 126 1.08 3.54 -17.25
C LEU A 126 2.19 4.19 -18.10
N GLU A 127 2.02 4.20 -19.42
CA GLU A 127 2.92 4.95 -20.31
C GLU A 127 2.80 6.44 -19.96
N GLY A 128 3.92 7.09 -19.60
CA GLY A 128 3.94 8.54 -19.32
C GLY A 128 4.05 9.00 -17.86
N GLU A 129 4.70 8.22 -16.98
CA GLU A 129 5.31 8.66 -15.69
C GLU A 129 4.64 8.18 -14.39
N SER A 130 3.32 7.99 -14.33
CA SER A 130 2.66 7.54 -13.09
C SER A 130 2.71 6.00 -12.93
N LEU A 131 3.19 5.55 -11.77
CA LEU A 131 3.05 4.15 -11.36
C LEU A 131 1.69 4.01 -10.66
N THR A 132 0.84 3.15 -11.21
CA THR A 132 -0.44 2.83 -10.60
C THR A 132 -0.34 1.43 -10.01
N TYR A 133 -0.68 1.31 -8.74
CA TYR A 133 -0.72 0.00 -8.09
C TYR A 133 -2.17 -0.44 -7.94
N GLU A 134 -2.45 -1.65 -8.39
CA GLU A 134 -3.72 -2.33 -8.19
C GLU A 134 -3.56 -3.38 -7.11
N PHE A 135 -4.32 -3.25 -6.04
CA PHE A 135 -4.45 -4.29 -5.05
C PHE A 135 -5.58 -5.19 -5.44
N HIS A 136 -5.28 -6.46 -5.67
CA HIS A 136 -6.29 -7.49 -5.78
C HIS A 136 -6.50 -8.13 -4.41
N ARG A 137 -7.60 -8.87 -4.26
CA ARG A 137 -7.75 -9.77 -3.13
C ARG A 137 -8.44 -11.03 -3.56
N GLN A 138 -7.90 -12.18 -3.18
CA GLN A 138 -8.58 -13.43 -3.45
C GLN A 138 -9.94 -13.47 -2.75
N THR A 139 -10.98 -13.79 -3.51
CA THR A 139 -12.30 -14.16 -3.00
C THR A 139 -12.83 -15.37 -3.77
N PHE A 140 -13.94 -15.92 -3.30
CA PHE A 140 -14.65 -17.00 -3.98
C PHE A 140 -16.02 -16.49 -4.45
N GLU A 141 -16.29 -16.63 -5.73
CA GLU A 141 -17.58 -16.33 -6.35
C GLU A 141 -18.06 -17.58 -7.08
N ASN A 142 -19.26 -18.06 -6.72
CA ASN A 142 -19.86 -19.28 -7.30
C ASN A 142 -18.92 -20.50 -7.27
N GLY A 143 -18.18 -20.68 -6.17
CA GLY A 143 -17.22 -21.77 -5.99
C GLY A 143 -15.91 -21.61 -6.78
N LYS A 144 -15.75 -20.53 -7.56
CA LYS A 144 -14.53 -20.24 -8.31
C LYS A 144 -13.70 -19.18 -7.60
N ARG A 145 -12.38 -19.36 -7.64
CA ARG A 145 -11.42 -18.38 -7.12
C ARG A 145 -11.33 -17.19 -8.09
N VAL A 146 -11.52 -15.98 -7.58
CA VAL A 146 -11.40 -14.74 -8.34
C VAL A 146 -10.55 -13.73 -7.57
N TYR A 147 -10.02 -12.72 -8.28
CA TYR A 147 -9.10 -11.72 -7.75
C TYR A 147 -9.57 -10.29 -8.11
N PRO A 148 -10.72 -9.84 -7.58
CA PRO A 148 -11.21 -8.49 -7.81
C PRO A 148 -10.21 -7.43 -7.33
N ILE A 149 -10.23 -6.30 -8.01
CA ILE A 149 -9.51 -5.09 -7.58
C ILE A 149 -10.24 -4.53 -6.35
N VAL A 150 -9.47 -4.27 -5.29
CA VAL A 150 -9.93 -3.69 -4.03
C VAL A 150 -9.54 -2.22 -3.92
N LEU A 151 -8.38 -1.86 -4.47
CA LEU A 151 -7.87 -0.49 -4.45
C LEU A 151 -6.99 -0.25 -5.68
N THR A 152 -7.13 0.93 -6.26
CA THR A 152 -6.23 1.44 -7.32
C THR A 152 -5.69 2.78 -6.85
N LYS A 153 -4.37 2.92 -6.72
CA LYS A 153 -3.74 4.18 -6.32
C LYS A 153 -2.53 4.55 -7.17
N ALA A 154 -2.30 5.85 -7.29
CA ALA A 154 -1.07 6.39 -7.84
C ALA A 154 0.02 6.37 -6.77
N PHE A 155 1.19 5.91 -7.15
CA PHE A 155 2.36 5.75 -6.30
C PHE A 155 3.44 6.74 -6.74
N ILE A 156 4.08 7.38 -5.77
CA ILE A 156 5.16 8.35 -5.98
C ILE A 156 6.49 7.74 -5.55
N ARG A 157 7.59 8.17 -6.19
CA ARG A 157 8.93 7.84 -5.72
C ARG A 157 9.21 8.59 -4.44
N ILE A 158 9.74 7.88 -3.45
CA ILE A 158 10.16 8.44 -2.17
C ILE A 158 11.66 8.76 -2.26
N GLY A 159 12.08 9.93 -1.77
CA GLY A 159 13.49 10.33 -1.69
C GLY A 159 14.09 11.01 -2.93
N GLU A 160 13.34 11.18 -4.03
CA GLU A 160 13.72 12.12 -5.09
C GLU A 160 13.21 13.51 -4.68
N ASN A 161 14.10 14.37 -4.17
CA ASN A 161 13.82 15.81 -4.08
C ASN A 161 13.51 16.32 -5.48
N THR A 162 12.38 17.01 -5.64
CA THR A 162 12.22 17.99 -6.71
C THR A 162 12.97 19.26 -6.32
#